data_AF-A0A1Y4TD10-F1
#
_entry.id   AF-A0A1Y4TD10-F1
#
_cell.length_a   1.000
_cell.length_b   1.000
_cell.length_c   1.000
_cell.angle_alpha   90.00
_cell.angle_beta   90.00
_cell.angle_gamma   90.00
#
_symmetry.space_group_name_H-M   'P 1'
#
loop_
_entity.id
_entity.type
_entity.pdbx_description
1 polymer ?
#
loop_
_entity_poly.entity_id
_entity_poly.type
_entity_poly.pdbx_seq_one_letter_code
_entity_poly.pdbx_strand_id
1 'polypeptide(L)'
;MSRNSQSMTPIQKQAVLVCAICALAILITASVTYVLLATKGSGASSTVTQVEEPSDLATHYQVDTQSAALLTETADAGEAYLNDTLFLGDSNTVRLYNNGLISLQQFCAKEGIGIQSAISEQLVTFKGTDQRYTMAEAVAMMKPRRVVITLGTNDNGMDVDTFINYYTQFVQSIQASYPYTDIIVNTVPPVPENHSNYPDTSQEKIDDFNMALLTMCENLGVKFLNSAEVLKDPSSGFGLSDYYIDGDIHLKSSGLKAVLNYLTTHAYETEDRRPDTSNIPTRTLEYTSNPSDPVAPSSSQAEAGETFQARYRIDQTGGTLTSGDVSGETSLSFDVTADDSVTVTAVPAEGYFFVNWSDGVTTPTRTDSGFKQNLDVTAVFSRASVEITGEGSGILGMNYTFRAKLSGQYANAENLRWYVNGVESRDAAGRTSITFIVDPILANQTYTVYATVSYNGSQVVSNTLTVSFEGGVSSGSSSSSSSSESSSSESASGSSSGSSSSEAASGSSSSAGSSSGASSEDGSQEVSASSSSSASTSRPSSGSSSSRPSSSGSSSGSSSSSSGSSSSASNSSSSRPASSGSSSAAGSSSSSRPSSSSSEAPASSSSSSSSSSEETGRGQALDSLMDTIYGTGD
;
A
#
# COMPACT_ATOMS: atom_id res chain seq x y z
N MET A 1 -3.71 81.29 44.16
CA MET A 1 -2.65 80.38 43.67
C MET A 1 -3.13 79.78 42.36
N SER A 2 -2.46 80.06 41.25
CA SER A 2 -2.78 79.45 39.94
C SER A 2 -1.66 78.50 39.56
N ARG A 3 -1.98 77.25 39.21
CA ARG A 3 -0.99 76.27 38.75
C ARG A 3 -0.72 76.49 37.26
N ASN A 4 0.56 76.63 36.88
CA ASN A 4 0.95 76.71 35.48
C ASN A 4 0.81 75.34 34.80
N SER A 5 0.05 75.28 33.71
CA SER A 5 -0.05 74.09 32.86
C SER A 5 1.19 73.99 31.96
N GLN A 6 2.14 73.12 32.30
CA GLN A 6 3.26 72.80 31.41
C GLN A 6 2.78 71.97 30.22
N SER A 7 2.88 72.53 29.01
CA SER A 7 2.59 71.78 27.77
C SER A 7 3.76 70.86 27.43
N MET A 8 3.49 69.55 27.30
CA MET A 8 4.51 68.58 26.86
C MET A 8 5.12 68.92 25.50
N THR A 9 6.43 68.71 25.37
CA THR A 9 7.18 68.90 24.12
C THR A 9 6.76 67.90 23.04
N PRO A 10 7.06 68.15 21.75
CA PRO A 10 6.73 67.20 20.68
C PRO A 10 7.29 65.80 20.92
N ILE A 11 8.55 65.71 21.39
CA ILE A 11 9.22 64.44 21.72
C ILE A 11 8.52 63.72 22.88
N GLN A 12 8.09 64.46 23.92
CA GLN A 12 7.31 63.87 25.02
C GLN A 12 5.96 63.34 24.56
N LYS A 13 5.25 64.05 23.66
CA LYS A 13 4.00 63.57 23.06
C LYS A 13 4.21 62.30 22.22
N GLN A 14 5.32 62.23 21.47
CA GLN A 14 5.66 61.09 20.64
C GLN A 14 6.08 59.86 21.49
N ALA A 15 6.81 60.08 22.58
CA ALA A 15 7.12 59.03 23.56
C ALA A 15 5.85 58.52 24.27
N VAL A 16 4.95 59.41 24.69
CA VAL A 16 3.64 59.04 25.27
C VAL A 16 2.79 58.26 24.27
N LEU A 17 2.81 58.61 22.98
CA LEU A 17 2.11 57.85 21.92
C LEU A 17 2.67 56.43 21.79
N VAL A 18 4.01 56.27 21.74
CA VAL A 18 4.64 54.94 21.68
C VAL A 18 4.34 54.12 22.94
N CYS A 19 4.45 54.69 24.13
CA CYS A 19 4.08 54.01 25.37
C CYS A 19 2.58 53.61 25.41
N ALA A 20 1.69 54.45 24.88
CA ALA A 20 0.26 54.13 24.76
C ALA A 20 0.01 52.98 23.77
N ILE A 21 0.72 52.94 22.64
CA ILE A 21 0.65 51.84 21.66
C ILE A 21 1.19 50.54 22.27
N CYS A 22 2.31 50.57 22.98
CA CYS A 22 2.85 49.40 23.68
C CYS A 22 1.89 48.91 24.79
N ALA A 23 1.28 49.81 25.56
CA ALA A 23 0.27 49.46 26.55
C ALA A 23 -0.98 48.86 25.90
N LEU A 24 -1.43 49.40 24.76
CA LEU A 24 -2.55 48.84 24.00
C LEU A 24 -2.22 47.44 23.46
N ALA A 25 -1.01 47.23 22.93
CA ALA A 25 -0.55 45.93 22.47
C ALA A 25 -0.55 44.90 23.63
N ILE A 26 0.01 45.25 24.79
CA ILE A 26 -0.02 44.38 25.99
C ILE A 26 -1.46 44.07 26.43
N LEU A 27 -2.38 45.04 26.38
CA LEU A 27 -3.79 44.83 26.70
C LEU A 27 -4.50 43.92 25.68
N ILE A 28 -4.13 44.01 24.39
CA ILE A 28 -4.64 43.13 23.33
C ILE A 28 -4.09 41.70 23.50
N THR A 29 -2.79 41.54 23.78
CA THR A 29 -2.22 40.22 24.08
C THR A 29 -2.88 39.61 25.31
N ALA A 30 -3.03 40.39 26.39
CA ALA A 30 -3.69 39.93 27.61
C ALA A 30 -5.18 39.59 27.40
N SER A 31 -5.91 40.31 26.55
CA SER A 31 -7.32 40.00 26.25
C SER A 31 -7.46 38.78 25.35
N VAL A 32 -6.59 38.58 24.36
CA VAL A 32 -6.52 37.34 23.57
C VAL A 32 -6.18 36.15 24.45
N THR A 33 -5.17 36.26 25.33
CA THR A 33 -4.85 35.22 26.31
C THR A 33 -6.01 34.96 27.27
N TYR A 34 -6.72 35.99 27.74
CA TYR A 34 -7.91 35.83 28.57
C TYR A 34 -9.05 35.12 27.84
N VAL A 35 -9.31 35.44 26.57
CA VAL A 35 -10.30 34.74 25.74
C VAL A 35 -9.91 33.27 25.57
N LEU A 36 -8.65 32.96 25.27
CA LEU A 36 -8.15 31.58 25.12
C LEU A 36 -8.25 30.77 26.42
N LEU A 37 -8.05 31.39 27.59
CA LEU A 37 -8.29 30.74 28.88
C LEU A 37 -9.79 30.61 29.21
N ALA A 38 -10.62 31.59 28.83
CA ALA A 38 -12.06 31.55 29.04
C ALA A 38 -12.74 30.47 28.18
N THR A 39 -12.32 30.28 26.93
CA THR A 39 -12.77 29.18 26.06
C THR A 39 -12.33 27.81 26.59
N LYS A 40 -11.22 27.74 27.33
CA LYS A 40 -10.76 26.52 28.03
C LYS A 40 -11.37 26.36 29.44
N GLY A 41 -12.32 27.22 29.83
CA GLY A 41 -12.76 27.39 31.22
C GLY A 41 -14.27 27.48 31.46
N SER A 42 -15.13 27.05 30.52
CA SER A 42 -16.59 27.11 30.66
C SER A 42 -17.25 25.73 30.51
N GLY A 43 -17.13 24.89 31.53
CA GLY A 43 -17.88 23.64 31.63
C GLY A 43 -19.35 23.87 31.95
N ALA A 44 -20.21 23.93 30.92
CA ALA A 44 -21.65 23.92 31.09
C ALA A 44 -22.13 22.48 31.36
N SER A 45 -22.39 22.16 32.64
CA SER A 45 -22.83 20.83 33.06
C SER A 45 -24.17 20.45 32.41
N SER A 46 -24.08 19.58 31.40
CA SER A 46 -25.21 18.79 30.91
C SER A 46 -24.99 17.36 31.37
N THR A 47 -25.87 16.84 32.22
CA THR A 47 -25.83 15.44 32.68
C THR A 47 -26.32 14.50 31.57
N VAL A 48 -25.57 14.45 30.47
CA VAL A 48 -25.70 13.40 29.47
C VAL A 48 -25.02 12.17 30.06
N THR A 49 -25.76 11.06 30.19
CA THR A 49 -25.16 9.76 30.43
C THR A 49 -24.24 9.47 29.26
N GLN A 50 -22.92 9.44 29.47
CA GLN A 50 -22.03 8.76 28.53
C GLN A 50 -22.42 7.29 28.53
N VAL A 51 -23.17 6.90 27.50
CA VAL A 51 -22.93 5.62 26.86
C VAL A 51 -21.59 5.80 26.16
N GLU A 52 -20.58 5.05 26.58
CA GLU A 52 -19.44 4.76 25.71
C GLU A 52 -19.97 3.86 24.60
N GLU A 53 -20.53 4.48 23.56
CA GLU A 53 -20.60 3.84 22.25
C GLU A 53 -19.14 3.53 21.84
N PRO A 54 -18.79 2.27 21.53
CA PRO A 54 -17.41 1.94 21.19
C PRO A 54 -17.00 2.69 19.93
N SER A 55 -15.78 3.23 19.93
CA SER A 55 -15.13 3.77 18.74
C SER A 55 -15.03 2.67 17.69
N ASP A 56 -15.82 2.78 16.62
CA ASP A 56 -15.68 1.90 15.47
C ASP A 56 -14.36 2.24 14.77
N LEU A 57 -13.38 1.36 14.94
CA LEU A 57 -12.00 1.50 14.47
C LEU A 57 -11.90 1.74 12.96
N ALA A 58 -12.86 1.22 12.18
CA ALA A 58 -12.96 1.48 10.75
C ALA A 58 -13.25 2.97 10.44
N THR A 59 -13.89 3.67 11.37
CA THR A 59 -14.27 5.10 11.26
C THR A 59 -13.43 6.05 12.10
N HIS A 60 -12.64 5.55 13.07
CA HIS A 60 -11.87 6.39 14.01
C HIS A 60 -10.82 7.27 13.33
N TYR A 61 -10.13 6.75 12.31
CA TYR A 61 -9.06 7.49 11.63
C TYR A 61 -9.61 8.50 10.62
N GLN A 62 -9.57 9.79 10.97
CA GLN A 62 -10.10 10.89 10.17
C GLN A 62 -8.99 11.92 9.86
N VAL A 63 -8.47 11.88 8.63
CA VAL A 63 -7.40 12.76 8.15
C VAL A 63 -7.99 14.02 7.55
N ASP A 64 -7.46 15.20 7.90
CA ASP A 64 -7.88 16.45 7.27
C ASP A 64 -7.32 16.55 5.83
N THR A 65 -8.15 16.14 4.88
CA THR A 65 -7.89 16.22 3.42
C THR A 65 -7.66 17.65 2.90
N GLN A 66 -7.92 18.69 3.70
CA GLN A 66 -7.67 20.09 3.35
C GLN A 66 -6.36 20.65 3.94
N SER A 67 -5.67 19.90 4.79
CA SER A 67 -4.41 20.33 5.42
C SER A 67 -3.32 20.57 4.37
N ALA A 68 -2.62 21.71 4.46
CA ALA A 68 -1.55 22.07 3.54
C ALA A 68 -0.29 21.20 3.70
N ALA A 69 -0.21 20.38 4.76
CA ALA A 69 0.87 19.42 4.98
C ALA A 69 0.65 18.08 4.28
N LEU A 70 -0.60 17.68 4.03
CA LEU A 70 -0.90 16.41 3.36
C LEU A 70 -0.30 16.37 1.95
N LEU A 71 0.21 15.21 1.55
CA LEU A 71 0.60 14.91 0.18
C LEU A 71 -0.56 14.23 -0.55
N THR A 72 -0.91 14.77 -1.71
CA THR A 72 -1.96 14.26 -2.60
C THR A 72 -1.35 13.41 -3.71
N GLU A 73 -2.16 12.60 -4.38
CA GLU A 73 -1.73 11.78 -5.51
C GLU A 73 -1.06 12.62 -6.62
N THR A 74 -0.01 12.06 -7.20
CA THR A 74 0.79 12.57 -8.31
C THR A 74 0.97 11.48 -9.38
N ALA A 75 1.49 11.85 -10.55
CA ALA A 75 2.12 10.85 -11.41
C ALA A 75 3.27 10.16 -10.65
N ASP A 76 3.54 8.89 -10.96
CA ASP A 76 4.65 8.13 -10.38
C ASP A 76 5.99 8.81 -10.70
N ALA A 77 6.70 9.23 -9.65
CA ALA A 77 8.04 9.82 -9.76
C ALA A 77 9.17 8.78 -9.91
N GLY A 78 8.86 7.49 -9.77
CA GLY A 78 9.72 6.36 -10.10
C GLY A 78 11.01 6.23 -9.28
N GLU A 79 11.91 5.37 -9.77
CA GLU A 79 13.12 4.95 -9.03
C GLU A 79 14.07 6.13 -8.71
N ALA A 80 14.16 7.14 -9.58
CA ALA A 80 15.01 8.31 -9.34
C ALA A 80 14.60 9.08 -8.08
N TYR A 81 13.30 9.21 -7.81
CA TYR A 81 12.76 9.85 -6.62
C TYR A 81 13.13 9.07 -5.34
N LEU A 82 13.10 7.73 -5.40
CA LEU A 82 13.53 6.86 -4.29
C LEU A 82 15.04 6.93 -4.06
N ASN A 83 15.84 6.97 -5.13
CA ASN A 83 17.30 7.02 -5.06
C ASN A 83 17.85 8.33 -4.45
N ASP A 84 17.13 9.46 -4.58
CA ASP A 84 17.46 10.74 -3.92
C ASP A 84 16.91 10.87 -2.47
N THR A 85 16.20 9.85 -1.98
CA THR A 85 15.48 9.85 -0.68
C THR A 85 16.18 8.99 0.39
N LEU A 86 16.38 9.55 1.59
CA LEU A 86 16.95 8.88 2.75
C LEU A 86 15.85 8.49 3.76
N PHE A 87 15.84 7.23 4.19
CA PHE A 87 14.81 6.68 5.08
C PHE A 87 15.31 6.64 6.53
N LEU A 88 14.57 7.32 7.41
CA LEU A 88 14.80 7.39 8.85
C LEU A 88 13.70 6.61 9.56
N GLY A 89 14.04 5.66 10.44
CA GLY A 89 12.99 4.87 11.06
C GLY A 89 13.41 3.76 12.02
N ASP A 90 12.46 2.86 12.23
CA ASP A 90 12.55 1.70 13.12
C ASP A 90 12.76 0.38 12.36
N SER A 91 12.37 -0.75 12.97
CA SER A 91 12.49 -2.09 12.39
C SER A 91 11.78 -2.24 11.03
N ASN A 92 10.71 -1.51 10.73
CA ASN A 92 10.12 -1.56 9.38
C ASN A 92 11.02 -0.87 8.34
N THR A 93 11.80 0.14 8.73
CA THR A 93 12.84 0.73 7.86
C THR A 93 14.10 -0.13 7.78
N VAL A 94 14.43 -0.88 8.84
CA VAL A 94 15.44 -1.96 8.78
C VAL A 94 15.02 -3.06 7.81
N ARG A 95 13.73 -3.39 7.76
CA ARG A 95 13.19 -4.33 6.77
C ARG A 95 13.26 -3.79 5.34
N LEU A 96 13.08 -2.50 5.08
CA LEU A 96 13.33 -1.92 3.74
C LEU A 96 14.76 -2.24 3.25
N TYR A 97 15.76 -2.06 4.12
CA TYR A 97 17.16 -2.34 3.80
C TYR A 97 17.44 -3.84 3.66
N ASN A 98 17.00 -4.67 4.62
CA ASN A 98 17.25 -6.11 4.62
C ASN A 98 16.60 -6.82 3.41
N ASN A 99 15.40 -6.37 3.00
CA ASN A 99 14.72 -6.89 1.80
C ASN A 99 15.29 -6.31 0.48
N GLY A 100 16.38 -5.53 0.54
CA GLY A 100 17.04 -4.96 -0.64
C GLY A 100 16.26 -3.86 -1.36
N LEU A 101 15.21 -3.31 -0.74
CA LEU A 101 14.33 -2.31 -1.34
C LEU A 101 14.91 -0.89 -1.28
N ILE A 102 15.85 -0.65 -0.35
CA ILE A 102 16.68 0.57 -0.28
C ILE A 102 18.15 0.19 -0.06
N SER A 103 19.07 0.99 -0.58
CA SER A 103 20.50 0.78 -0.34
C SER A 103 20.94 1.28 1.04
N LEU A 104 22.13 0.84 1.47
CA LEU A 104 22.78 1.32 2.71
C LEU A 104 22.98 2.86 2.72
N GLN A 105 23.12 3.48 1.55
CA GLN A 105 23.26 4.94 1.42
C GLN A 105 21.92 5.68 1.52
N GLN A 106 20.80 4.97 1.45
CA GLN A 106 19.44 5.46 1.71
C GLN A 106 18.94 5.05 3.12
N PHE A 107 19.80 4.49 3.97
CA PHE A 107 19.41 3.81 5.22
C PHE A 107 19.94 4.48 6.50
N CYS A 108 19.01 4.88 7.39
CA CYS A 108 19.26 5.50 8.69
C CYS A 108 18.25 5.03 9.75
N ALA A 109 18.23 3.73 10.08
CA ALA A 109 17.29 3.16 11.05
C ALA A 109 17.94 2.17 12.03
N LYS A 110 17.18 1.76 13.05
CA LYS A 110 17.54 0.76 14.05
C LYS A 110 16.28 0.02 14.54
N GLU A 111 16.38 -1.29 14.75
CA GLU A 111 15.27 -2.09 15.30
C GLU A 111 14.88 -1.62 16.71
N GLY A 112 13.57 -1.55 16.99
CA GLY A 112 13.03 -1.16 18.30
C GLY A 112 13.27 0.30 18.73
N ILE A 113 13.73 1.19 17.85
CA ILE A 113 13.94 2.60 18.22
C ILE A 113 12.61 3.37 18.27
N GLY A 114 12.33 3.99 19.42
CA GLY A 114 11.24 4.95 19.60
C GLY A 114 11.70 6.40 19.35
N ILE A 115 10.75 7.32 19.18
CA ILE A 115 11.01 8.71 18.79
C ILE A 115 11.93 9.45 19.77
N GLN A 116 11.82 9.19 21.08
CA GLN A 116 12.69 9.79 22.09
C GLN A 116 14.16 9.39 21.90
N SER A 117 14.43 8.14 21.50
CA SER A 117 15.78 7.64 21.26
C SER A 117 16.34 8.17 19.93
N ALA A 118 15.52 8.31 18.89
CA ALA A 118 15.95 8.80 17.58
C ALA A 118 16.59 10.20 17.61
N ILE A 119 16.20 11.05 18.58
CA ILE A 119 16.76 12.39 18.82
C ILE A 119 18.25 12.34 19.23
N SER A 120 18.69 11.30 19.94
CA SER A 120 19.96 11.31 20.68
C SER A 120 20.84 10.07 20.55
N GLU A 121 20.32 8.93 20.06
CA GLU A 121 21.12 7.74 19.85
C GLU A 121 22.02 7.89 18.62
N GLN A 122 23.33 7.76 18.83
CA GLN A 122 24.34 7.77 17.77
C GLN A 122 24.41 6.38 17.12
N LEU A 123 23.67 6.18 16.03
CA LEU A 123 23.52 4.88 15.37
C LEU A 123 24.23 4.78 14.01
N VAL A 124 24.41 5.89 13.28
CA VAL A 124 24.97 5.93 11.91
C VAL A 124 26.50 5.98 11.90
N THR A 125 27.13 5.27 10.97
CA THR A 125 28.59 5.19 10.76
C THR A 125 28.98 5.47 9.30
N PHE A 126 30.21 5.94 9.08
CA PHE A 126 30.74 6.28 7.75
C PHE A 126 32.15 5.72 7.52
N LYS A 127 32.50 5.48 6.25
CA LYS A 127 33.77 4.88 5.86
C LYS A 127 34.98 5.75 6.24
N GLY A 128 35.87 5.19 7.05
CA GLY A 128 37.09 5.84 7.51
C GLY A 128 37.02 6.46 8.91
N THR A 129 35.92 6.25 9.65
CA THR A 129 35.81 6.63 11.06
C THR A 129 34.97 5.63 11.85
N ASP A 130 35.37 5.36 13.09
CA ASP A 130 34.58 4.58 14.07
C ASP A 130 33.55 5.47 14.81
N GLN A 131 33.53 6.78 14.53
CA GLN A 131 32.57 7.70 15.11
C GLN A 131 31.14 7.36 14.65
N ARG A 132 30.23 7.30 15.63
CA ARG A 132 28.79 7.20 15.39
C ARG A 132 28.13 8.58 15.42
N TYR A 133 27.01 8.71 14.70
CA TYR A 133 26.25 9.94 14.52
C TYR A 133 24.75 9.70 14.75
N THR A 134 24.06 10.70 15.31
CA THR A 134 22.58 10.70 15.40
C THR A 134 21.94 10.78 14.01
N MET A 135 20.64 10.51 13.90
CA MET A 135 19.94 10.61 12.60
C MET A 135 20.03 12.03 12.01
N ALA A 136 19.90 13.09 12.83
CA ALA A 136 19.98 14.47 12.36
C ALA A 136 21.40 14.86 11.89
N GLU A 137 22.45 14.41 12.59
CA GLU A 137 23.84 14.58 12.13
C GLU A 137 24.11 13.79 10.85
N ALA A 138 23.56 12.58 10.74
CA ALA A 138 23.67 11.76 9.53
C ALA A 138 23.02 12.44 8.32
N VAL A 139 21.86 13.07 8.45
CA VAL A 139 21.24 13.86 7.37
C VAL A 139 22.16 14.99 6.91
N ALA A 140 22.77 15.73 7.85
CA ALA A 140 23.70 16.81 7.50
C ALA A 140 25.00 16.34 6.82
N MET A 141 25.47 15.14 7.16
CA MET A 141 26.61 14.49 6.49
C MET A 141 26.23 13.94 5.11
N MET A 142 25.07 13.29 4.99
CA MET A 142 24.62 12.58 3.79
C MET A 142 23.96 13.47 2.75
N LYS A 143 23.51 14.67 3.12
CA LYS A 143 22.95 15.70 2.23
C LYS A 143 21.86 15.17 1.27
N PRO A 144 20.88 14.39 1.76
CA PRO A 144 19.82 13.86 0.92
C PRO A 144 18.98 15.00 0.33
N ARG A 145 18.31 14.74 -0.80
CA ARG A 145 17.31 15.66 -1.36
C ARG A 145 16.10 15.73 -0.45
N ARG A 146 15.75 14.57 0.11
CA ARG A 146 14.54 14.31 0.88
C ARG A 146 14.81 13.30 1.99
N VAL A 147 14.20 13.50 3.14
CA VAL A 147 14.07 12.45 4.16
C VAL A 147 12.62 11.99 4.26
N VAL A 148 12.43 10.69 4.45
CA VAL A 148 11.15 10.08 4.84
C VAL A 148 11.33 9.48 6.22
N ILE A 149 10.55 9.94 7.18
CA ILE A 149 10.58 9.50 8.57
C ILE A 149 9.41 8.53 8.80
N THR A 150 9.70 7.30 9.22
CA THR A 150 8.71 6.31 9.67
C THR A 150 9.11 5.80 11.06
N LEU A 151 8.55 6.42 12.10
CA LEU A 151 8.77 6.12 13.51
C LEU A 151 7.43 6.23 14.25
N GLY A 152 7.20 5.36 15.24
CA GLY A 152 6.16 5.54 16.26
C GLY A 152 5.52 4.26 16.76
N THR A 153 5.69 3.12 16.08
CA THR A 153 5.11 1.84 16.52
C THR A 153 5.69 1.40 17.87
N ASN A 154 6.98 1.65 18.11
CA ASN A 154 7.65 1.40 19.40
C ASN A 154 7.21 2.35 20.54
N ASP A 155 6.50 3.44 20.21
CA ASP A 155 6.08 4.48 21.15
C ASP A 155 4.60 4.34 21.56
N ASN A 156 3.90 3.25 21.19
CA ASN A 156 2.45 3.07 21.40
C ASN A 156 2.00 3.30 22.86
N GLY A 157 2.83 2.91 23.84
CA GLY A 157 2.58 3.15 25.27
C GLY A 157 2.77 4.60 25.75
N MET A 158 3.08 5.55 24.87
CA MET A 158 3.27 6.97 25.17
C MET A 158 1.96 7.76 25.02
N ASP A 159 1.79 8.86 25.75
CA ASP A 159 0.68 9.79 25.46
C ASP A 159 0.94 10.60 24.18
N VAL A 160 -0.14 11.08 23.55
CA VAL A 160 -0.07 11.73 22.22
C VAL A 160 0.68 13.07 22.27
N ASP A 161 0.46 13.86 23.33
CA ASP A 161 1.12 15.16 23.49
C ASP A 161 2.63 14.99 23.68
N THR A 162 3.06 14.02 24.50
CA THR A 162 4.48 13.69 24.71
C THR A 162 5.12 13.10 23.45
N PHE A 163 4.43 12.20 22.73
CA PHE A 163 4.89 11.64 21.46
C PHE A 163 5.16 12.75 20.44
N ILE A 164 4.17 13.63 20.20
CA ILE A 164 4.29 14.76 19.27
C ILE A 164 5.33 15.78 19.73
N ASN A 165 5.53 15.99 21.03
CA ASN A 165 6.58 16.85 21.55
C ASN A 165 7.99 16.32 21.23
N TYR A 166 8.24 15.01 21.37
CA TYR A 166 9.50 14.41 20.92
C TYR A 166 9.64 14.42 19.39
N TYR A 167 8.56 14.13 18.66
CA TYR A 167 8.57 14.16 17.19
C TYR A 167 8.86 15.57 16.64
N THR A 168 8.31 16.59 17.29
CA THR A 168 8.58 18.00 17.01
C THR A 168 10.06 18.32 17.20
N GLN A 169 10.65 17.92 18.33
CA GLN A 169 12.08 18.09 18.59
C GLN A 169 12.95 17.34 17.57
N PHE A 170 12.52 16.14 17.15
CA PHE A 170 13.24 15.35 16.15
C PHE A 170 13.24 16.02 14.77
N VAL A 171 12.07 16.42 14.26
CA VAL A 171 11.95 17.15 12.98
C VAL A 171 12.73 18.48 13.03
N GLN A 172 12.62 19.24 14.13
CA GLN A 172 13.37 20.49 14.30
C GLN A 172 14.89 20.27 14.35
N SER A 173 15.36 19.15 14.91
CA SER A 173 16.80 18.81 14.91
C SER A 173 17.33 18.56 13.50
N ILE A 174 16.53 17.95 12.61
CA ILE A 174 16.86 17.74 11.19
C ILE A 174 16.82 19.07 10.43
N GLN A 175 15.78 19.89 10.64
CA GLN A 175 15.69 21.24 10.05
C GLN A 175 16.89 22.12 10.44
N ALA A 176 17.35 22.02 11.70
CA ALA A 176 18.50 22.77 12.21
C ALA A 176 19.85 22.21 11.73
N SER A 177 19.98 20.90 11.53
CA SER A 177 21.23 20.29 11.05
C SER A 177 21.43 20.50 9.54
N TYR A 178 20.35 20.46 8.75
CA TYR A 178 20.41 20.56 7.30
C TYR A 178 19.13 21.15 6.66
N PRO A 179 18.97 22.49 6.61
CA PRO A 179 17.76 23.16 6.11
C PRO A 179 17.53 23.08 4.58
N TYR A 180 18.25 22.20 3.89
CA TYR A 180 18.18 21.99 2.44
C TYR A 180 17.49 20.69 2.03
N THR A 181 17.33 19.71 2.94
CA THR A 181 16.49 18.55 2.66
C THR A 181 15.02 18.94 2.75
N ASP A 182 14.20 18.38 1.87
CA ASP A 182 12.77 18.28 2.12
C ASP A 182 12.52 17.21 3.20
N ILE A 183 11.47 17.39 4.02
CA ILE A 183 11.12 16.47 5.11
C ILE A 183 9.69 15.98 4.89
N ILE A 184 9.55 14.66 4.79
CA ILE A 184 8.27 13.95 4.83
C ILE A 184 8.23 13.12 6.12
N VAL A 185 7.17 13.30 6.90
CA VAL A 185 6.77 12.35 7.95
C VAL A 185 5.74 11.40 7.33
N ASN A 186 6.00 10.11 7.39
CA ASN A 186 5.04 9.09 7.01
C ASN A 186 4.18 8.73 8.22
N THR A 187 2.97 8.22 7.97
CA THR A 187 2.16 7.54 8.99
C THR A 187 2.98 6.46 9.71
N VAL A 188 2.81 6.37 11.02
CA VAL A 188 3.04 5.14 11.77
C VAL A 188 2.20 4.04 11.10
N PRO A 189 2.80 2.92 10.62
CA PRO A 189 2.04 1.85 9.98
C PRO A 189 0.98 1.29 10.93
N PRO A 190 -0.23 0.95 10.43
CA PRO A 190 -1.21 0.25 11.24
C PRO A 190 -0.70 -1.15 11.64
N VAL A 191 -1.35 -1.78 12.61
CA VAL A 191 -1.12 -3.19 12.98
C VAL A 191 -2.25 -4.07 12.43
N PRO A 192 -1.99 -5.31 12.00
CA PRO A 192 -3.04 -6.22 11.55
C PRO A 192 -3.91 -6.68 12.73
N GLU A 193 -5.11 -7.22 12.47
CA GLU A 193 -5.99 -7.73 13.53
C GLU A 193 -5.29 -8.84 14.36
N ASN A 194 -4.55 -9.74 13.70
CA ASN A 194 -3.67 -10.70 14.38
C ASN A 194 -2.24 -10.14 14.57
N HIS A 195 -2.04 -9.33 15.62
CA HIS A 195 -0.74 -8.85 16.09
C HIS A 195 -0.32 -9.53 17.42
N SER A 196 -0.65 -10.81 17.60
CA SER A 196 -0.55 -11.54 18.88
C SER A 196 0.84 -11.67 19.52
N ASN A 197 1.93 -11.41 18.79
CA ASN A 197 3.31 -11.26 19.32
C ASN A 197 3.50 -9.94 20.10
N TYR A 198 2.65 -8.94 19.84
CA TYR A 198 2.74 -7.56 20.36
C TYR A 198 1.39 -7.08 20.94
N PRO A 199 0.75 -7.84 21.85
CA PRO A 199 -0.68 -7.72 22.20
C PRO A 199 -1.07 -6.41 22.91
N ASP A 200 -0.10 -5.62 23.37
CA ASP A 200 -0.32 -4.31 23.99
C ASP A 200 -0.35 -3.15 22.97
N THR A 201 -0.23 -3.42 21.66
CA THR A 201 -0.13 -2.40 20.60
C THR A 201 -1.51 -1.98 20.08
N SER A 202 -2.03 -0.85 20.55
CA SER A 202 -3.33 -0.35 20.10
C SER A 202 -3.28 0.27 18.70
N GLN A 203 -4.18 -0.15 17.82
CA GLN A 203 -4.40 0.45 16.50
C GLN A 203 -5.07 1.83 16.60
N GLU A 204 -6.05 1.98 17.48
CA GLU A 204 -6.72 3.27 17.76
C GLU A 204 -5.67 4.34 18.17
N LYS A 205 -4.65 3.91 18.92
CA LYS A 205 -3.52 4.75 19.34
C LYS A 205 -2.58 5.15 18.21
N ILE A 206 -2.40 4.27 17.21
CA ILE A 206 -1.64 4.56 16.00
C ILE A 206 -2.39 5.60 15.14
N ASP A 207 -3.72 5.49 15.07
CA ASP A 207 -4.56 6.46 14.39
C ASP A 207 -4.52 7.84 15.07
N ASP A 208 -4.61 7.89 16.40
CA ASP A 208 -4.41 9.11 17.20
C ASP A 208 -3.06 9.79 16.90
N PHE A 209 -1.97 9.01 16.92
CA PHE A 209 -0.64 9.48 16.56
C PHE A 209 -0.61 10.03 15.14
N ASN A 210 -1.20 9.34 14.17
CA ASN A 210 -1.20 9.75 12.77
C ASN A 210 -1.99 11.05 12.51
N MET A 211 -3.16 11.22 13.15
CA MET A 211 -3.92 12.47 13.07
C MET A 211 -3.17 13.66 13.70
N ALA A 212 -2.49 13.41 14.82
CA ALA A 212 -1.68 14.42 15.49
C ALA A 212 -0.37 14.73 14.73
N LEU A 213 0.22 13.75 14.02
CA LEU A 213 1.40 13.95 13.17
C LEU A 213 1.10 14.83 11.96
N LEU A 214 -0.05 14.70 11.30
CA LEU A 214 -0.46 15.64 10.24
C LEU A 214 -0.51 17.08 10.78
N THR A 215 -1.16 17.25 11.94
CA THR A 215 -1.28 18.54 12.64
C THR A 215 0.10 19.11 12.99
N MET A 216 1.03 18.27 13.45
CA MET A 216 2.43 18.67 13.70
C MET A 216 3.13 19.10 12.40
N CYS A 217 2.96 18.36 11.31
CA CYS A 217 3.60 18.66 10.03
C CYS A 217 3.19 20.04 9.50
N GLU A 218 1.90 20.37 9.57
CA GLU A 218 1.38 21.69 9.16
C GLU A 218 1.93 22.82 10.03
N ASN A 219 2.01 22.63 11.34
CA ASN A 219 2.61 23.60 12.26
C ASN A 219 4.12 23.80 12.05
N LEU A 220 4.84 22.81 11.52
CA LEU A 220 6.29 22.86 11.25
C LEU A 220 6.65 23.17 9.78
N GLY A 221 5.66 23.31 8.89
CA GLY A 221 5.87 23.53 7.47
C GLY A 221 6.54 22.36 6.74
N VAL A 222 6.38 21.14 7.24
CA VAL A 222 6.87 19.89 6.61
C VAL A 222 5.70 19.09 6.04
N LYS A 223 6.00 18.01 5.31
CA LYS A 223 4.98 17.24 4.59
C LYS A 223 4.61 15.94 5.30
N PHE A 224 3.37 15.50 5.12
CA PHE A 224 2.80 14.28 5.69
C PHE A 224 2.36 13.32 4.57
N LEU A 225 2.81 12.08 4.65
CA LEU A 225 2.47 11.00 3.71
C LEU A 225 1.51 10.01 4.40
N ASN A 226 0.32 9.81 3.81
CA ASN A 226 -0.73 8.98 4.40
C ASN A 226 -0.66 7.50 3.97
N SER A 227 0.50 6.82 4.12
CA SER A 227 0.64 5.43 3.65
C SER A 227 -0.28 4.42 4.34
N ALA A 228 -0.97 4.82 5.43
CA ALA A 228 -2.10 4.09 5.97
C ALA A 228 -3.21 3.83 4.94
N GLU A 229 -3.42 4.70 3.94
CA GLU A 229 -4.41 4.48 2.86
C GLU A 229 -4.17 3.21 2.04
N VAL A 230 -2.92 2.76 1.89
CA VAL A 230 -2.59 1.50 1.22
C VAL A 230 -2.34 0.33 2.18
N LEU A 231 -2.09 0.60 3.46
CA LEU A 231 -1.81 -0.44 4.45
C LEU A 231 -3.02 -0.88 5.28
N LYS A 232 -4.06 -0.04 5.38
CA LYS A 232 -5.22 -0.24 6.28
C LYS A 232 -6.43 -0.77 5.52
N ASP A 233 -7.12 -1.74 6.12
CA ASP A 233 -8.43 -2.18 5.67
C ASP A 233 -9.50 -1.19 6.14
N PRO A 234 -10.25 -0.53 5.23
CA PRO A 234 -11.29 0.43 5.59
C PRO A 234 -12.55 -0.23 6.19
N SER A 235 -12.64 -1.56 6.24
CA SER A 235 -13.79 -2.28 6.81
C SER A 235 -13.60 -2.78 8.24
N SER A 236 -12.38 -3.12 8.66
CA SER A 236 -12.05 -3.47 10.05
C SER A 236 -11.32 -2.37 10.83
N GLY A 237 -10.66 -1.44 10.14
CA GLY A 237 -9.78 -0.47 10.76
C GLY A 237 -8.41 -1.01 11.19
N PHE A 238 -8.05 -2.25 10.83
CA PHE A 238 -6.72 -2.82 11.05
C PHE A 238 -5.86 -2.82 9.78
N GLY A 239 -4.58 -3.17 9.89
CA GLY A 239 -3.70 -3.40 8.77
C GLY A 239 -4.09 -4.64 7.93
N LEU A 240 -4.04 -4.51 6.61
CA LEU A 240 -4.30 -5.60 5.65
C LEU A 240 -3.30 -6.76 5.87
N SER A 241 -3.77 -7.90 6.36
CA SER A 241 -2.93 -9.02 6.83
C SER A 241 -1.96 -9.59 5.78
N ASP A 242 -2.25 -9.46 4.48
CA ASP A 242 -1.34 -9.82 3.39
C ASP A 242 -0.05 -8.96 3.34
N TYR A 243 -0.05 -7.80 4.00
CA TYR A 243 1.12 -6.94 4.15
C TYR A 243 1.92 -7.16 5.44
N TYR A 244 1.43 -7.91 6.42
CA TYR A 244 2.10 -8.15 7.71
C TYR A 244 2.49 -9.61 7.92
N ILE A 245 3.54 -9.86 8.69
CA ILE A 245 3.85 -11.22 9.17
C ILE A 245 2.72 -11.67 10.11
N ASP A 246 2.29 -12.93 10.00
CA ASP A 246 1.16 -13.43 10.79
C ASP A 246 1.50 -13.45 12.29
N GLY A 247 0.59 -12.91 13.11
CA GLY A 247 0.81 -12.66 14.53
C GLY A 247 1.65 -11.42 14.85
N ASP A 248 2.07 -10.62 13.86
CA ASP A 248 3.15 -9.65 14.03
C ASP A 248 2.80 -8.22 13.56
N ILE A 249 3.61 -7.24 13.95
CA ILE A 249 3.50 -5.82 13.54
C ILE A 249 4.42 -5.48 12.36
N HIS A 250 5.32 -6.38 11.99
CA HIS A 250 6.31 -6.14 10.93
C HIS A 250 5.77 -6.40 9.53
N LEU A 251 6.05 -5.46 8.62
CA LEU A 251 5.66 -5.54 7.22
C LEU A 251 6.45 -6.61 6.44
N LYS A 252 5.74 -7.44 5.68
CA LYS A 252 6.26 -8.26 4.58
C LYS A 252 6.81 -7.38 3.45
N SER A 253 7.60 -7.96 2.54
CA SER A 253 8.08 -7.26 1.33
C SER A 253 6.94 -6.68 0.48
N SER A 254 5.77 -7.31 0.45
CA SER A 254 4.54 -6.81 -0.17
C SER A 254 4.13 -5.43 0.39
N GLY A 255 3.97 -5.32 1.71
CA GLY A 255 3.59 -4.07 2.39
C GLY A 255 4.65 -2.98 2.28
N LEU A 256 5.93 -3.36 2.38
CA LEU A 256 7.06 -2.44 2.19
C LEU A 256 7.08 -1.85 0.78
N LYS A 257 6.84 -2.68 -0.26
CA LYS A 257 6.71 -2.22 -1.65
C LYS A 257 5.47 -1.35 -1.85
N ALA A 258 4.35 -1.63 -1.17
CA ALA A 258 3.15 -0.78 -1.22
C ALA A 258 3.42 0.63 -0.66
N VAL A 259 4.14 0.74 0.47
CA VAL A 259 4.56 2.05 1.03
C VAL A 259 5.50 2.80 0.09
N LEU A 260 6.47 2.12 -0.53
CA LEU A 260 7.38 2.75 -1.49
C LEU A 260 6.66 3.22 -2.77
N ASN A 261 5.70 2.45 -3.28
CA ASN A 261 4.86 2.85 -4.40
C ASN A 261 3.99 4.07 -4.04
N TYR A 262 3.34 4.05 -2.88
CA TYR A 262 2.53 5.18 -2.42
C TYR A 262 3.39 6.45 -2.25
N LEU A 263 4.63 6.33 -1.80
CA LEU A 263 5.61 7.42 -1.72
C LEU A 263 6.00 8.01 -3.10
N THR A 264 6.07 7.21 -4.17
CA THR A 264 6.36 7.74 -5.52
C THR A 264 5.12 8.25 -6.25
N THR A 265 3.92 7.76 -5.93
CA THR A 265 2.64 8.30 -6.41
C THR A 265 2.07 9.43 -5.55
N HIS A 266 2.79 9.89 -4.52
CA HIS A 266 2.45 11.06 -3.70
C HIS A 266 3.69 11.97 -3.56
N ALA A 267 4.33 12.26 -4.70
CA ALA A 267 5.67 12.80 -4.76
C ALA A 267 5.77 14.28 -4.37
N TYR A 268 6.60 14.59 -3.35
CA TYR A 268 6.91 15.96 -2.96
C TYR A 268 8.19 16.45 -3.64
N GLU A 269 8.05 16.98 -4.86
CA GLU A 269 9.16 17.59 -5.61
C GLU A 269 9.25 19.11 -5.40
N THR A 270 10.47 19.59 -5.15
CA THR A 270 10.81 21.03 -4.97
C THR A 270 12.05 21.41 -5.79
N GLU A 271 12.43 22.69 -5.85
CA GLU A 271 13.73 23.08 -6.41
C GLU A 271 14.88 22.49 -5.58
N ASP A 272 15.90 21.88 -6.23
CA ASP A 272 17.06 21.39 -5.50
C ASP A 272 17.96 22.54 -5.03
N ARG A 273 17.74 22.94 -3.77
CA ARG A 273 18.45 24.03 -3.10
C ARG A 273 19.76 23.57 -2.43
N ARG A 274 20.14 22.28 -2.55
CA ARG A 274 21.31 21.74 -1.82
C ARG A 274 22.61 22.45 -2.22
N PRO A 275 23.50 22.76 -1.26
CA PRO A 275 24.88 23.13 -1.56
C PRO A 275 25.66 21.91 -2.07
N ASP A 276 26.94 22.10 -2.42
CA ASP A 276 27.88 21.06 -2.87
C ASP A 276 27.65 19.68 -2.24
N THR A 277 27.29 18.70 -3.07
CA THR A 277 27.06 17.29 -2.74
C THR A 277 28.25 16.39 -3.08
N SER A 278 29.33 16.91 -3.67
CA SER A 278 30.48 16.13 -4.12
C SER A 278 31.29 15.46 -3.00
N ASN A 279 31.08 15.89 -1.75
CA ASN A 279 31.77 15.38 -0.56
C ASN A 279 30.91 14.48 0.34
N ILE A 280 29.77 13.96 -0.14
CA ILE A 280 28.92 13.02 0.62
C ILE A 280 29.74 11.77 1.00
N PRO A 281 29.79 11.38 2.29
CA PRO A 281 30.54 10.22 2.75
C PRO A 281 29.80 8.91 2.43
N THR A 282 30.55 7.89 2.04
CA THR A 282 30.02 6.52 1.86
C THR A 282 29.77 5.88 3.23
N ARG A 283 28.61 5.23 3.39
CA ARG A 283 28.28 4.40 4.56
C ARG A 283 29.14 3.12 4.61
N THR A 284 29.23 2.50 5.79
CA THR A 284 30.04 1.28 6.05
C THR A 284 29.18 0.03 6.28
N LEU A 285 29.67 -1.13 5.82
CA LEU A 285 28.93 -2.40 5.73
C LEU A 285 28.37 -2.97 7.05
N GLU A 286 28.82 -2.47 8.21
CA GLU A 286 28.41 -2.98 9.51
C GLU A 286 27.14 -2.28 10.02
N TYR A 287 25.98 -2.76 9.55
CA TYR A 287 24.76 -2.73 10.37
C TYR A 287 24.69 -4.05 11.14
N THR A 288 25.05 -4.02 12.42
CA THR A 288 24.69 -5.09 13.36
C THR A 288 23.32 -4.77 13.94
N SER A 289 22.38 -5.72 13.90
CA SER A 289 21.00 -5.50 14.39
C SER A 289 20.91 -5.21 15.90
N ASN A 290 22.00 -5.44 16.65
CA ASN A 290 22.09 -5.20 18.08
C ASN A 290 23.35 -4.36 18.42
N PRO A 291 23.22 -3.18 19.05
CA PRO A 291 24.36 -2.40 19.55
C PRO A 291 24.92 -2.92 20.89
N SER A 292 24.36 -4.00 21.44
CA SER A 292 24.74 -4.56 22.76
C SER A 292 25.73 -5.72 22.69
N ASP A 293 25.94 -6.32 21.51
CA ASP A 293 26.85 -7.45 21.35
C ASP A 293 28.32 -6.99 21.20
N PRO A 294 29.28 -7.65 21.89
CA PRO A 294 30.68 -7.24 21.84
C PRO A 294 31.31 -7.57 20.49
N VAL A 295 31.89 -6.54 19.84
CA VAL A 295 32.52 -6.64 18.52
C VAL A 295 33.58 -7.75 18.47
N ALA A 296 33.33 -8.77 17.65
CA ALA A 296 34.34 -9.73 17.25
C ALA A 296 35.32 -9.08 16.25
N PRO A 297 36.64 -9.30 16.35
CA PRO A 297 37.61 -8.66 15.47
C PRO A 297 37.48 -9.15 14.02
N SER A 298 37.45 -8.20 13.08
CA SER A 298 37.23 -8.43 11.64
C SER A 298 38.14 -9.51 11.03
N SER A 299 37.53 -10.45 10.29
CA SER A 299 38.21 -11.38 9.39
C SER A 299 37.58 -11.33 8.00
N SER A 300 38.33 -10.83 7.01
CA SER A 300 37.82 -10.63 5.65
C SER A 300 37.83 -11.91 4.80
N GLN A 301 36.69 -12.58 4.76
CA GLN A 301 36.32 -13.50 3.68
C GLN A 301 34.79 -13.60 3.60
N ALA A 302 34.26 -13.90 2.41
CA ALA A 302 32.87 -14.33 2.29
C ALA A 302 32.80 -15.80 2.73
N GLU A 303 31.98 -16.11 3.73
CA GLU A 303 31.66 -17.49 4.09
C GLU A 303 30.79 -18.09 2.99
N ALA A 304 31.41 -18.91 2.14
CA ALA A 304 30.72 -19.69 1.11
C ALA A 304 29.92 -20.82 1.77
N GLY A 305 28.77 -20.49 2.35
CA GLY A 305 27.93 -21.43 3.09
C GLY A 305 26.57 -20.92 3.57
N GLU A 306 26.24 -19.62 3.45
CA GLU A 306 24.90 -19.14 3.78
C GLU A 306 23.87 -19.60 2.72
N THR A 307 22.93 -20.44 3.15
CA THR A 307 21.81 -20.94 2.34
C THR A 307 20.51 -20.23 2.73
N PHE A 308 19.87 -19.62 1.74
CA PHE A 308 18.54 -19.06 1.82
C PHE A 308 17.51 -20.03 1.22
N GLN A 309 16.22 -19.76 1.42
CA GLN A 309 15.14 -20.49 0.77
C GLN A 309 14.33 -19.57 -0.13
N ALA A 310 14.16 -19.98 -1.39
CA ALA A 310 13.33 -19.30 -2.38
C ALA A 310 12.04 -20.09 -2.60
N ARG A 311 10.91 -19.52 -2.14
CA ARG A 311 9.57 -20.11 -2.24
C ARG A 311 8.71 -19.33 -3.23
N TYR A 312 8.04 -20.07 -4.10
CA TYR A 312 7.13 -19.57 -5.10
C TYR A 312 5.80 -20.31 -4.94
N ARG A 313 4.69 -19.58 -4.88
CA ARG A 313 3.36 -20.15 -4.60
C ARG A 313 2.32 -19.61 -5.59
N ILE A 314 1.12 -20.18 -5.58
CA ILE A 314 -0.08 -19.53 -6.13
C ILE A 314 -0.99 -19.09 -4.97
N ASP A 315 -1.78 -18.04 -5.17
CA ASP A 315 -2.68 -17.49 -4.15
C ASP A 315 -3.91 -18.37 -3.93
N GLN A 316 -4.56 -18.75 -5.02
CA GLN A 316 -5.82 -19.49 -5.07
C GLN A 316 -5.85 -20.38 -6.33
N THR A 317 -7.01 -20.99 -6.63
CA THR A 317 -7.22 -21.70 -7.90
C THR A 317 -7.31 -20.71 -9.06
N GLY A 318 -6.27 -20.69 -9.91
CA GLY A 318 -6.27 -19.90 -11.16
C GLY A 318 -5.07 -20.12 -12.09
N GLY A 319 -4.08 -20.91 -11.67
CA GLY A 319 -2.92 -21.25 -12.49
C GLY A 319 -2.03 -22.30 -11.81
N THR A 320 -0.83 -22.46 -12.34
CA THR A 320 0.23 -23.35 -11.84
C THR A 320 1.61 -22.69 -12.02
N LEU A 321 2.64 -23.31 -11.47
CA LEU A 321 4.04 -22.89 -11.57
C LEU A 321 4.84 -23.87 -12.45
N THR A 322 5.84 -23.33 -13.13
CA THR A 322 6.80 -24.10 -13.95
C THR A 322 8.22 -23.58 -13.74
N SER A 323 9.19 -24.47 -13.56
CA SER A 323 10.61 -24.18 -13.36
C SER A 323 11.47 -25.34 -13.87
N GLY A 324 12.23 -25.11 -14.94
CA GLY A 324 12.96 -26.18 -15.63
C GLY A 324 12.01 -27.27 -16.13
N ASP A 325 12.31 -28.53 -15.83
CA ASP A 325 11.48 -29.69 -16.18
C ASP A 325 10.26 -29.90 -15.26
N VAL A 326 10.13 -29.12 -14.17
CA VAL A 326 8.99 -29.20 -13.24
C VAL A 326 7.88 -28.27 -13.71
N SER A 327 6.66 -28.79 -13.91
CA SER A 327 5.51 -28.02 -14.40
C SER A 327 4.19 -28.51 -13.80
N GLY A 328 3.26 -27.59 -13.55
CA GLY A 328 1.91 -27.91 -13.04
C GLY A 328 1.77 -27.84 -11.52
N GLU A 329 2.83 -27.43 -10.81
CA GLU A 329 2.84 -27.35 -9.34
C GLU A 329 2.11 -26.12 -8.81
N THR A 330 1.60 -26.19 -7.58
CA THR A 330 0.99 -25.03 -6.88
C THR A 330 1.95 -24.33 -5.94
N SER A 331 3.10 -24.96 -5.63
CA SER A 331 4.16 -24.43 -4.79
C SER A 331 5.50 -25.03 -5.20
N LEU A 332 6.53 -24.20 -5.32
CA LEU A 332 7.92 -24.60 -5.56
C LEU A 332 8.79 -24.03 -4.43
N SER A 333 9.80 -24.78 -4.00
CA SER A 333 10.76 -24.35 -2.97
C SER A 333 12.15 -24.82 -3.35
N PHE A 334 13.12 -23.92 -3.26
CA PHE A 334 14.53 -24.17 -3.57
C PHE A 334 15.38 -23.65 -2.42
N ASP A 335 16.34 -24.45 -1.97
CA ASP A 335 17.40 -23.98 -1.08
C ASP A 335 18.54 -23.46 -1.97
N VAL A 336 18.97 -22.21 -1.76
CA VAL A 336 19.80 -21.43 -2.69
C VAL A 336 20.88 -20.64 -1.97
N THR A 337 22.00 -20.38 -2.63
CA THR A 337 23.11 -19.53 -2.14
C THR A 337 23.10 -18.17 -2.82
N ALA A 338 24.01 -17.27 -2.43
CA ALA A 338 24.11 -15.94 -3.02
C ALA A 338 24.48 -15.93 -4.51
N ASP A 339 25.19 -16.95 -5.00
CA ASP A 339 25.61 -17.07 -6.40
C ASP A 339 24.57 -17.80 -7.28
N ASP A 340 23.52 -18.38 -6.69
CA ASP A 340 22.48 -19.13 -7.41
C ASP A 340 21.46 -18.21 -8.11
N SER A 341 20.74 -18.80 -9.08
CA SER A 341 19.58 -18.18 -9.72
C SER A 341 18.47 -19.20 -9.94
N VAL A 342 17.23 -18.77 -9.73
CA VAL A 342 16.02 -19.56 -9.94
C VAL A 342 15.11 -18.81 -10.92
N THR A 343 14.54 -19.52 -11.90
CA THR A 343 13.58 -18.95 -12.86
C THR A 343 12.26 -19.70 -12.78
N VAL A 344 11.17 -18.99 -12.47
CA VAL A 344 9.83 -19.55 -12.33
C VAL A 344 8.85 -18.81 -13.23
N THR A 345 8.00 -19.55 -13.92
CA THR A 345 6.87 -19.02 -14.69
C THR A 345 5.55 -19.39 -14.04
N ALA A 346 4.74 -18.37 -13.75
CA ALA A 346 3.34 -18.52 -13.45
C ALA A 346 2.55 -18.77 -14.75
N VAL A 347 1.84 -19.90 -14.81
CA VAL A 347 1.07 -20.35 -15.99
C VAL A 347 -0.42 -20.30 -15.64
N PRO A 348 -1.22 -19.37 -16.22
CA PRO A 348 -2.65 -19.29 -15.96
C PRO A 348 -3.41 -20.54 -16.42
N ALA A 349 -4.49 -20.86 -15.73
CA ALA A 349 -5.49 -21.82 -16.19
C ALA A 349 -6.40 -21.20 -17.28
N GLU A 350 -7.14 -22.05 -18.00
CA GLU A 350 -8.15 -21.59 -18.95
C GLU A 350 -9.20 -20.71 -18.26
N GLY A 351 -9.46 -19.51 -18.81
CA GLY A 351 -10.34 -18.52 -18.18
C GLY A 351 -9.71 -17.72 -17.04
N TYR A 352 -8.38 -17.68 -16.94
CA TYR A 352 -7.66 -16.85 -15.97
C TYR A 352 -6.55 -16.02 -16.63
N PHE A 353 -6.25 -14.88 -16.03
CA PHE A 353 -5.02 -14.13 -16.22
C PHE A 353 -4.11 -14.28 -15.01
N PHE A 354 -2.80 -14.34 -15.23
CA PHE A 354 -1.85 -13.93 -14.22
C PHE A 354 -1.95 -12.40 -14.07
N VAL A 355 -2.00 -11.93 -12.82
CA VAL A 355 -2.10 -10.49 -12.49
C VAL A 355 -0.72 -9.95 -12.17
N ASN A 356 -0.10 -10.45 -11.11
CA ASN A 356 1.23 -10.11 -10.66
C ASN A 356 1.77 -11.20 -9.72
N TRP A 357 3.05 -11.10 -9.38
CA TRP A 357 3.58 -11.68 -8.15
C TRP A 357 3.28 -10.73 -6.99
N SER A 358 3.13 -11.27 -5.78
CA SER A 358 2.84 -10.55 -4.53
C SER A 358 3.89 -9.50 -4.12
N ASP A 359 4.99 -9.38 -4.87
CA ASP A 359 6.03 -8.36 -4.74
C ASP A 359 6.02 -7.37 -5.92
N GLY A 360 4.91 -7.28 -6.66
CA GLY A 360 4.66 -6.28 -7.70
C GLY A 360 5.12 -6.66 -9.12
N VAL A 361 5.84 -7.78 -9.31
CA VAL A 361 6.32 -8.17 -10.65
C VAL A 361 5.16 -8.58 -11.56
N THR A 362 4.90 -7.81 -12.61
CA THR A 362 3.80 -8.03 -13.58
C THR A 362 4.15 -8.96 -14.75
N THR A 363 5.37 -9.50 -14.80
CA THR A 363 5.75 -10.52 -15.79
C THR A 363 5.49 -11.92 -15.22
N PRO A 364 4.78 -12.83 -15.95
CA PRO A 364 4.50 -14.18 -15.44
C PRO A 364 5.76 -15.01 -15.18
N THR A 365 6.79 -14.86 -16.03
CA THR A 365 8.13 -15.39 -15.81
C THR A 365 8.97 -14.39 -15.02
N ARG A 366 9.59 -14.86 -13.93
CA ARG A 366 10.60 -14.13 -13.16
C ARG A 366 11.88 -14.94 -13.02
N THR A 367 13.00 -14.23 -12.91
CA THR A 367 14.31 -14.81 -12.61
C THR A 367 14.88 -14.06 -11.41
N ASP A 368 15.03 -14.75 -10.29
CA ASP A 368 15.62 -14.23 -9.06
C ASP A 368 17.06 -14.77 -8.93
N SER A 369 17.96 -13.95 -8.39
CA SER A 369 19.39 -14.25 -8.24
C SER A 369 20.05 -13.30 -7.24
N GLY A 370 21.30 -13.57 -6.84
CA GLY A 370 22.01 -12.67 -5.92
C GLY A 370 21.43 -12.69 -4.50
N PHE A 371 20.94 -13.86 -4.05
CA PHE A 371 20.17 -14.03 -2.83
C PHE A 371 20.97 -13.57 -1.59
N LYS A 372 20.31 -12.82 -0.70
CA LYS A 372 20.86 -12.31 0.58
C LYS A 372 19.93 -12.54 1.78
N GLN A 373 18.75 -13.06 1.49
CA GLN A 373 17.72 -13.46 2.43
C GLN A 373 16.76 -14.42 1.70
N ASN A 374 15.83 -15.02 2.44
CA ASN A 374 14.78 -15.84 1.85
C ASN A 374 13.87 -15.01 0.91
N LEU A 375 13.39 -15.67 -0.15
CA LEU A 375 12.37 -15.16 -1.05
C LEU A 375 11.08 -15.94 -0.80
N ASP A 376 9.93 -15.26 -0.74
CA ASP A 376 8.62 -15.89 -0.58
C ASP A 376 7.60 -15.07 -1.38
N VAL A 377 7.24 -15.54 -2.57
CA VAL A 377 6.41 -14.81 -3.53
C VAL A 377 5.26 -15.66 -4.05
N THR A 378 4.10 -15.03 -4.19
CA THR A 378 2.85 -15.69 -4.60
C THR A 378 2.40 -15.12 -5.94
N ALA A 379 2.19 -15.97 -6.93
CA ALA A 379 1.55 -15.60 -8.19
C ALA A 379 0.04 -15.44 -7.97
N VAL A 380 -0.49 -14.28 -8.32
CA VAL A 380 -1.90 -13.91 -8.19
C VAL A 380 -2.60 -14.12 -9.52
N PHE A 381 -3.74 -14.81 -9.52
CA PHE A 381 -4.54 -15.06 -10.72
C PHE A 381 -5.94 -14.48 -10.61
N SER A 382 -6.44 -13.90 -11.70
CA SER A 382 -7.80 -13.35 -11.77
C SER A 382 -8.60 -14.00 -12.89
N ARG A 383 -9.82 -14.45 -12.56
CA ARG A 383 -10.72 -15.11 -13.49
C ARG A 383 -11.28 -14.11 -14.51
N ALA A 384 -11.20 -14.44 -15.79
CA ALA A 384 -11.70 -13.64 -16.88
C ALA A 384 -12.43 -14.51 -17.93
N SER A 385 -13.36 -13.91 -18.67
CA SER A 385 -14.04 -14.58 -19.78
C SER A 385 -14.40 -13.60 -20.88
N VAL A 386 -14.23 -14.01 -22.13
CA VAL A 386 -14.81 -13.35 -23.30
C VAL A 386 -15.79 -14.31 -23.96
N GLU A 387 -17.05 -13.90 -24.05
CA GLU A 387 -18.13 -14.62 -24.75
C GLU A 387 -18.50 -13.82 -26.00
N ILE A 388 -18.50 -14.43 -27.18
CA ILE A 388 -18.89 -13.77 -28.42
C ILE A 388 -20.20 -14.32 -28.99
N THR A 389 -21.01 -13.42 -29.54
CA THR A 389 -22.26 -13.75 -30.25
C THR A 389 -22.30 -13.08 -31.61
N GLY A 390 -23.09 -13.65 -32.53
CA GLY A 390 -23.36 -13.09 -33.85
C GLY A 390 -24.86 -12.92 -34.06
N GLU A 391 -25.28 -11.74 -34.51
CA GLU A 391 -26.68 -11.39 -34.74
C GLU A 391 -26.86 -10.63 -36.06
N GLY A 392 -28.00 -10.81 -36.72
CA GLY A 392 -28.28 -10.22 -38.03
C GLY A 392 -28.81 -11.26 -39.00
N SER A 393 -29.23 -10.82 -40.19
CA SER A 393 -29.97 -11.69 -41.11
C SER A 393 -29.09 -12.68 -41.89
N GLY A 394 -27.78 -12.44 -41.99
CA GLY A 394 -26.85 -13.22 -42.82
C GLY A 394 -27.09 -13.14 -44.34
N ILE A 395 -28.10 -12.38 -44.77
CA ILE A 395 -28.50 -12.18 -46.17
C ILE A 395 -27.70 -11.04 -46.78
N LEU A 396 -27.32 -11.23 -48.05
CA LEU A 396 -26.72 -10.24 -48.94
C LEU A 396 -27.35 -8.83 -48.81
N GLY A 397 -26.54 -7.81 -48.59
CA GLY A 397 -26.97 -6.41 -48.44
C GLY A 397 -27.56 -6.03 -47.08
N MET A 398 -27.68 -6.98 -46.14
CA MET A 398 -28.14 -6.72 -44.77
C MET A 398 -26.96 -6.63 -43.79
N ASN A 399 -27.17 -5.94 -42.67
CA ASN A 399 -26.19 -5.89 -41.59
C ASN A 399 -26.07 -7.24 -40.86
N TYR A 400 -24.84 -7.61 -40.52
CA TYR A 400 -24.49 -8.61 -39.53
C TYR A 400 -23.60 -7.98 -38.46
N THR A 401 -23.75 -8.41 -37.20
CA THR A 401 -23.03 -7.85 -36.05
C THR A 401 -22.44 -8.95 -35.18
N PHE A 402 -21.14 -8.89 -34.93
CA PHE A 402 -20.50 -9.63 -33.84
C PHE A 402 -20.47 -8.76 -32.58
N ARG A 403 -20.71 -9.37 -31.42
CA ARG A 403 -20.58 -8.74 -30.09
C ARG A 403 -19.65 -9.57 -29.22
N ALA A 404 -18.81 -8.90 -28.43
CA ALA A 404 -18.03 -9.51 -27.36
C ALA A 404 -18.51 -8.99 -26.01
N LYS A 405 -18.79 -9.92 -25.10
CA LYS A 405 -19.13 -9.68 -23.70
C LYS A 405 -17.95 -10.15 -22.86
N LEU A 406 -17.29 -9.19 -22.20
CA LEU A 406 -16.15 -9.43 -21.33
C LEU A 406 -16.62 -9.50 -19.87
N SER A 407 -15.88 -10.24 -19.04
CA SER A 407 -16.07 -10.31 -17.59
C SER A 407 -14.73 -10.65 -16.93
N GLY A 408 -14.58 -10.25 -15.66
CA GLY A 408 -13.31 -10.27 -14.92
C GLY A 408 -12.68 -8.87 -14.85
N GLN A 409 -12.05 -8.55 -13.72
CA GLN A 409 -11.55 -7.19 -13.38
C GLN A 409 -10.58 -6.61 -14.41
N TYR A 410 -9.78 -7.46 -15.06
CA TYR A 410 -8.72 -7.06 -16.00
C TYR A 410 -9.08 -7.32 -17.47
N ALA A 411 -10.34 -7.73 -17.74
CA ALA A 411 -10.82 -8.06 -19.08
C ALA A 411 -11.28 -6.79 -19.84
N ASN A 412 -10.34 -5.88 -20.12
CA ASN A 412 -10.64 -4.61 -20.76
C ASN A 412 -10.83 -4.73 -22.28
N ALA A 413 -11.78 -3.96 -22.81
CA ALA A 413 -12.08 -3.91 -24.25
C ALA A 413 -10.86 -3.53 -25.11
N GLU A 414 -10.02 -2.61 -24.63
CA GLU A 414 -8.78 -2.16 -25.29
C GLU A 414 -7.81 -3.30 -25.66
N ASN A 415 -7.82 -4.38 -24.88
CA ASN A 415 -6.98 -5.56 -25.04
C ASN A 415 -7.67 -6.71 -25.78
N LEU A 416 -8.90 -6.50 -26.26
CA LEU A 416 -9.63 -7.42 -27.12
C LEU A 416 -9.04 -7.39 -28.55
N ARG A 417 -8.77 -8.56 -29.11
CA ARG A 417 -8.40 -8.79 -30.51
C ARG A 417 -9.35 -9.81 -31.12
N TRP A 418 -9.74 -9.58 -32.38
CA TRP A 418 -10.65 -10.46 -33.11
C TRP A 418 -9.91 -11.22 -34.19
N TYR A 419 -10.31 -12.47 -34.44
CA TYR A 419 -9.69 -13.36 -35.41
C TYR A 419 -10.74 -13.95 -36.33
N VAL A 420 -10.48 -13.93 -37.64
CA VAL A 420 -11.32 -14.53 -38.68
C VAL A 420 -10.47 -15.55 -39.44
N ASN A 421 -10.89 -16.82 -39.46
CA ASN A 421 -10.14 -17.95 -40.02
C ASN A 421 -8.67 -18.03 -39.49
N GLY A 422 -8.43 -17.56 -38.26
CA GLY A 422 -7.12 -17.49 -37.61
C GLY A 422 -6.30 -16.22 -37.88
N VAL A 423 -6.79 -15.29 -38.70
CA VAL A 423 -6.11 -14.02 -39.02
C VAL A 423 -6.65 -12.88 -38.15
N GLU A 424 -5.76 -12.08 -37.56
CA GLU A 424 -6.11 -10.93 -36.71
C GLU A 424 -6.79 -9.80 -37.51
N SER A 425 -7.97 -9.37 -37.09
CA SER A 425 -8.62 -8.13 -37.55
C SER A 425 -8.14 -6.96 -36.68
N ARG A 426 -7.09 -6.28 -37.13
CA ARG A 426 -6.44 -5.18 -36.39
C ARG A 426 -7.35 -3.97 -36.21
N ASP A 427 -8.13 -3.61 -37.22
CA ASP A 427 -9.04 -2.47 -37.15
C ASP A 427 -10.22 -2.70 -36.20
N ALA A 428 -10.51 -3.96 -35.86
CA ALA A 428 -11.47 -4.35 -34.84
C ALA A 428 -10.87 -4.47 -33.41
N ALA A 429 -9.55 -4.27 -33.24
CA ALA A 429 -8.94 -4.21 -31.92
C ALA A 429 -9.61 -3.13 -31.06
N GLY A 430 -9.81 -3.40 -29.77
CA GLY A 430 -10.51 -2.49 -28.87
C GLY A 430 -12.05 -2.54 -28.92
N ARG A 431 -12.66 -3.14 -29.94
CA ARG A 431 -14.11 -3.02 -30.21
C ARG A 431 -14.91 -4.20 -29.67
N THR A 432 -15.83 -3.94 -28.73
CA THR A 432 -16.79 -4.95 -28.22
C THR A 432 -17.96 -5.23 -29.17
N SER A 433 -18.08 -4.49 -30.28
CA SER A 433 -19.09 -4.70 -31.32
C SER A 433 -18.49 -4.40 -32.69
N ILE A 434 -18.70 -5.30 -33.65
CA ILE A 434 -18.31 -5.14 -35.07
C ILE A 434 -19.57 -5.32 -35.91
N THR A 435 -19.94 -4.32 -36.71
CA THR A 435 -21.09 -4.39 -37.62
C THR A 435 -20.64 -4.12 -39.04
N PHE A 436 -21.09 -4.94 -39.99
CA PHE A 436 -20.76 -4.83 -41.42
C PHE A 436 -21.96 -5.26 -42.28
N ILE A 437 -21.94 -4.88 -43.57
CA ILE A 437 -22.92 -5.32 -44.56
C ILE A 437 -22.44 -6.61 -45.23
N VAL A 438 -23.32 -7.60 -45.40
CA VAL A 438 -22.97 -8.85 -46.10
C VAL A 438 -22.81 -8.59 -47.60
N ASP A 439 -21.58 -8.65 -48.09
CA ASP A 439 -21.18 -8.43 -49.48
C ASP A 439 -21.20 -9.74 -50.33
N PRO A 440 -21.37 -9.67 -51.67
CA PRO A 440 -21.26 -10.84 -52.55
C PRO A 440 -20.02 -11.72 -52.37
N ILE A 441 -18.89 -11.16 -51.93
CA ILE A 441 -17.62 -11.86 -51.72
C ILE A 441 -17.64 -12.64 -50.39
N LEU A 442 -18.44 -12.20 -49.41
CA LEU A 442 -18.68 -12.93 -48.17
C LEU A 442 -19.65 -14.11 -48.36
N ALA A 443 -20.49 -14.05 -49.39
CA ALA A 443 -21.49 -15.07 -49.68
C ALA A 443 -20.90 -16.42 -50.13
N ASN A 444 -21.61 -17.50 -49.80
CA ASN A 444 -21.26 -18.90 -50.08
C ASN A 444 -19.91 -19.37 -49.50
N GLN A 445 -19.37 -18.63 -48.53
CA GLN A 445 -18.20 -19.00 -47.73
C GLN A 445 -18.59 -19.23 -46.26
N THR A 446 -17.73 -19.95 -45.53
CA THR A 446 -17.89 -20.21 -44.10
C THR A 446 -16.66 -19.67 -43.36
N TYR A 447 -16.91 -18.94 -42.29
CA TYR A 447 -15.90 -18.25 -41.49
C TYR A 447 -15.93 -18.76 -40.06
N THR A 448 -14.76 -19.10 -39.52
CA THR A 448 -14.58 -19.25 -38.07
C THR A 448 -14.17 -17.92 -37.48
N VAL A 449 -14.88 -17.48 -36.44
CA VAL A 449 -14.62 -16.21 -35.76
C VAL A 449 -14.45 -16.47 -34.27
N TYR A 450 -13.38 -15.94 -33.69
CA TYR A 450 -13.16 -15.92 -32.24
C TYR A 450 -12.51 -14.60 -31.83
N ALA A 451 -12.50 -14.31 -30.54
CA ALA A 451 -11.78 -13.19 -29.96
C ALA A 451 -10.84 -13.67 -28.86
N THR A 452 -9.81 -12.89 -28.58
CA THR A 452 -8.97 -13.06 -27.40
C THR A 452 -8.90 -11.74 -26.66
N VAL A 453 -8.83 -11.80 -25.33
CA VAL A 453 -8.47 -10.66 -24.48
C VAL A 453 -7.20 -11.02 -23.73
N SER A 454 -6.26 -10.09 -23.63
CA SER A 454 -4.92 -10.33 -23.06
C SER A 454 -4.61 -9.37 -21.91
N TYR A 455 -3.88 -9.84 -20.90
CA TYR A 455 -3.45 -9.03 -19.76
C TYR A 455 -2.14 -9.60 -19.19
N ASN A 456 -1.14 -8.75 -18.94
CA ASN A 456 0.16 -9.13 -18.33
C ASN A 456 0.75 -10.45 -18.88
N GLY A 457 0.89 -10.54 -20.20
CA GLY A 457 1.41 -11.72 -20.91
C GLY A 457 0.47 -12.94 -20.98
N SER A 458 -0.65 -12.91 -20.26
CA SER A 458 -1.70 -13.92 -20.27
C SER A 458 -2.76 -13.64 -21.34
N GLN A 459 -3.50 -14.66 -21.76
CA GLN A 459 -4.56 -14.54 -22.75
C GLN A 459 -5.74 -15.48 -22.43
N VAL A 460 -6.96 -14.98 -22.57
CA VAL A 460 -8.20 -15.77 -22.54
C VAL A 460 -8.86 -15.71 -23.91
N VAL A 461 -9.25 -16.87 -24.43
CA VAL A 461 -9.85 -17.06 -25.76
C VAL A 461 -11.37 -17.23 -25.62
N SER A 462 -12.15 -16.77 -26.60
CA SER A 462 -13.60 -16.94 -26.62
C SER A 462 -14.05 -18.30 -27.15
N ASN A 463 -15.35 -18.58 -27.02
CA ASN A 463 -16.01 -19.52 -27.91
C ASN A 463 -15.76 -19.15 -29.38
N THR A 464 -15.61 -20.15 -30.25
CA THR A 464 -15.53 -19.93 -31.71
C THR A 464 -16.92 -20.00 -32.31
N LEU A 465 -17.31 -18.98 -33.07
CA LEU A 465 -18.50 -18.98 -33.91
C LEU A 465 -18.14 -19.51 -35.30
N THR A 466 -19.04 -20.27 -35.92
CA THR A 466 -18.96 -20.64 -37.34
C THR A 466 -20.14 -19.99 -38.06
N VAL A 467 -19.87 -19.08 -39.00
CA VAL A 467 -20.89 -18.30 -39.70
C VAL A 467 -20.76 -18.51 -41.20
N SER A 468 -21.89 -18.70 -41.88
CA SER A 468 -21.98 -18.77 -43.33
C SER A 468 -23.00 -17.76 -43.83
N PHE A 469 -22.72 -17.10 -44.94
CA PHE A 469 -23.61 -16.11 -45.55
C PHE A 469 -24.17 -16.67 -46.85
N GLU A 470 -25.50 -16.73 -47.00
CA GLU A 470 -26.11 -17.31 -48.20
C GLU A 470 -26.19 -16.31 -49.35
N GLY A 471 -25.76 -16.71 -50.55
CA GLY A 471 -25.90 -15.95 -51.79
C GLY A 471 -27.34 -15.85 -52.26
N GLY A 472 -28.14 -15.05 -51.57
CA GLY A 472 -29.60 -15.00 -51.72
C GLY A 472 -30.07 -14.51 -53.08
N VAL A 473 -30.58 -15.45 -53.90
CA VAL A 473 -31.61 -15.15 -54.92
C VAL A 473 -32.87 -15.95 -54.65
N SER A 474 -33.92 -15.29 -54.17
CA SER A 474 -35.28 -15.84 -54.10
C SER A 474 -36.30 -14.72 -54.17
N SER A 475 -37.00 -14.65 -55.30
CA SER A 475 -37.92 -13.57 -55.64
C SER A 475 -39.33 -13.81 -55.09
N GLY A 476 -39.72 -13.03 -54.07
CA GLY A 476 -41.11 -12.86 -53.61
C GLY A 476 -41.64 -14.00 -52.72
N SER A 477 -42.26 -13.73 -51.58
CA SER A 477 -43.47 -12.91 -51.48
C SER A 477 -43.74 -12.46 -50.05
N SER A 478 -44.43 -11.33 -49.89
CA SER A 478 -44.91 -10.83 -48.59
C SER A 478 -46.27 -11.42 -48.21
N SER A 479 -46.40 -12.03 -47.03
CA SER A 479 -47.70 -12.27 -46.40
C SER A 479 -47.63 -12.33 -44.88
N SER A 480 -48.26 -11.38 -44.21
CA SER A 480 -48.58 -11.41 -42.79
C SER A 480 -49.93 -12.09 -42.54
N SER A 481 -50.01 -13.02 -41.60
CA SER A 481 -51.26 -13.35 -40.87
C SER A 481 -50.98 -14.17 -39.61
N SER A 482 -52.01 -14.32 -38.78
CA SER A 482 -51.94 -14.85 -37.42
C SER A 482 -52.69 -16.17 -37.22
N SER A 483 -52.63 -16.66 -35.97
CA SER A 483 -53.71 -17.32 -35.21
C SER A 483 -54.05 -18.82 -35.40
N SER A 484 -54.16 -19.46 -34.22
CA SER A 484 -55.15 -20.47 -33.77
C SER A 484 -55.15 -21.90 -34.32
N GLU A 485 -54.63 -22.80 -33.48
CA GLU A 485 -55.34 -23.92 -32.81
C GLU A 485 -56.10 -25.04 -33.58
N SER A 486 -55.98 -26.25 -32.97
CA SER A 486 -57.01 -27.30 -32.84
C SER A 486 -57.17 -28.45 -33.88
N SER A 487 -56.40 -29.51 -33.61
CA SER A 487 -56.94 -30.84 -33.22
C SER A 487 -57.36 -31.90 -34.26
N SER A 488 -57.28 -33.17 -33.79
CA SER A 488 -57.91 -34.41 -34.27
C SER A 488 -57.34 -35.10 -35.53
N SER A 489 -57.25 -36.44 -35.63
CA SER A 489 -57.23 -37.52 -34.60
C SER A 489 -56.92 -38.90 -35.24
N GLU A 490 -56.68 -39.93 -34.39
CA GLU A 490 -56.83 -41.38 -34.66
C GLU A 490 -55.73 -42.15 -35.43
N SER A 491 -55.45 -43.45 -35.17
CA SER A 491 -55.71 -44.32 -34.00
C SER A 491 -54.93 -45.67 -34.09
N ALA A 492 -54.75 -46.34 -32.94
CA ALA A 492 -54.50 -47.80 -32.74
C ALA A 492 -53.14 -48.44 -33.18
N SER A 493 -52.62 -49.51 -32.55
CA SER A 493 -52.84 -50.11 -31.20
C SER A 493 -51.76 -51.17 -30.88
N GLY A 494 -51.48 -51.48 -29.59
CA GLY A 494 -50.58 -52.59 -29.20
C GLY A 494 -50.16 -52.66 -27.71
N SER A 495 -50.79 -53.55 -26.94
CA SER A 495 -50.51 -53.91 -25.52
C SER A 495 -49.21 -54.73 -25.35
N SER A 496 -48.61 -55.06 -24.18
CA SER A 496 -48.66 -54.72 -22.72
C SER A 496 -47.40 -55.36 -22.07
N SER A 497 -46.94 -55.18 -20.82
CA SER A 497 -47.63 -54.97 -19.53
C SER A 497 -46.69 -54.52 -18.37
N GLY A 498 -47.14 -53.56 -17.54
CA GLY A 498 -46.61 -53.27 -16.18
C GLY A 498 -45.25 -52.53 -16.09
N SER A 499 -44.67 -52.22 -14.92
CA SER A 499 -45.20 -52.08 -13.53
C SER A 499 -44.07 -51.63 -12.57
N SER A 500 -44.26 -50.94 -11.43
CA SER A 500 -45.38 -50.11 -10.94
C SER A 500 -45.05 -49.43 -9.58
N SER A 501 -45.36 -48.13 -9.44
CA SER A 501 -45.73 -47.35 -8.21
C SER A 501 -44.72 -47.18 -7.03
N SER A 502 -44.65 -46.02 -6.35
CA SER A 502 -45.27 -44.68 -6.59
C SER A 502 -44.75 -43.56 -5.67
N GLU A 503 -45.00 -42.30 -6.06
CA GLU A 503 -44.89 -41.03 -5.29
C GLU A 503 -46.26 -40.66 -4.64
N ALA A 504 -46.57 -39.50 -4.03
CA ALA A 504 -45.93 -38.18 -3.83
C ALA A 504 -46.22 -37.66 -2.38
N ALA A 505 -46.70 -36.45 -1.97
CA ALA A 505 -47.17 -35.17 -2.56
C ALA A 505 -47.36 -34.12 -1.40
N SER A 506 -47.79 -32.86 -1.58
CA SER A 506 -47.20 -31.72 -2.33
C SER A 506 -48.14 -30.47 -2.29
N GLY A 507 -47.68 -29.30 -1.79
CA GLY A 507 -48.40 -27.99 -1.89
C GLY A 507 -48.17 -27.08 -0.66
N SER A 508 -48.44 -25.77 -0.61
CA SER A 508 -48.96 -24.69 -1.49
C SER A 508 -49.33 -23.52 -0.53
N SER A 509 -49.45 -22.21 -0.83
CA SER A 509 -49.31 -21.37 -2.05
C SER A 509 -49.38 -19.85 -1.70
N SER A 510 -48.89 -18.94 -2.59
CA SER A 510 -49.33 -17.53 -2.87
C SER A 510 -49.46 -16.48 -1.72
N SER A 511 -48.87 -15.26 -1.70
CA SER A 511 -48.75 -14.11 -2.67
C SER A 511 -50.03 -13.29 -2.92
N ALA A 512 -50.11 -11.95 -2.99
CA ALA A 512 -49.23 -10.79 -2.68
C ALA A 512 -50.06 -9.45 -2.79
N GLY A 513 -49.58 -8.26 -2.34
CA GLY A 513 -50.22 -6.96 -2.71
C GLY A 513 -50.01 -5.67 -1.86
N SER A 514 -49.13 -4.79 -2.33
CA SER A 514 -49.09 -3.29 -2.35
C SER A 514 -49.76 -2.34 -1.30
N SER A 515 -48.88 -1.59 -0.59
CA SER A 515 -48.81 -0.10 -0.41
C SER A 515 -49.91 0.81 0.21
N SER A 516 -49.48 1.62 1.20
CA SER A 516 -49.95 2.99 1.63
C SER A 516 -51.40 3.19 2.16
N GLY A 517 -51.69 4.10 3.12
CA GLY A 517 -50.86 4.98 3.96
C GLY A 517 -51.70 6.07 4.69
N ALA A 518 -51.17 6.70 5.77
CA ALA A 518 -51.74 7.81 6.58
C ALA A 518 -52.98 7.45 7.47
N SER A 519 -53.00 7.69 8.80
CA SER A 519 -53.31 8.94 9.56
C SER A 519 -54.81 9.29 9.62
N SER A 520 -55.48 9.62 10.75
CA SER A 520 -55.05 9.89 12.15
C SER A 520 -56.23 9.79 13.16
N GLU A 521 -55.90 9.84 14.47
CA GLU A 521 -56.62 10.47 15.61
C GLU A 521 -57.92 9.89 16.26
N ASP A 522 -57.98 10.11 17.60
CA ASP A 522 -59.11 10.14 18.56
C ASP A 522 -59.99 8.87 18.80
N GLY A 523 -60.57 8.62 19.99
CA GLY A 523 -60.45 9.33 21.27
C GLY A 523 -61.29 8.81 22.45
N SER A 524 -60.61 8.29 23.49
CA SER A 524 -60.92 8.43 24.95
C SER A 524 -62.21 7.85 25.62
N GLN A 525 -62.06 7.51 26.93
CA GLN A 525 -63.08 7.25 27.99
C GLN A 525 -63.92 5.94 27.87
N GLU A 526 -64.26 5.18 28.92
CA GLU A 526 -63.92 5.05 30.37
C GLU A 526 -64.38 3.60 30.82
N VAL A 527 -64.35 3.04 32.04
CA VAL A 527 -64.26 3.50 33.44
C VAL A 527 -63.62 2.42 34.36
N SER A 528 -63.01 2.85 35.49
CA SER A 528 -63.11 2.34 36.90
C SER A 528 -63.57 0.88 37.21
N ALA A 529 -63.06 0.12 38.22
CA ALA A 529 -62.08 0.31 39.34
C ALA A 529 -61.59 -1.10 39.84
N SER A 530 -60.84 -1.36 40.94
CA SER A 530 -60.46 -0.61 42.17
C SER A 530 -59.25 -1.25 42.94
N SER A 531 -58.69 -0.50 43.92
CA SER A 531 -57.86 -0.95 45.10
C SER A 531 -56.47 -1.61 44.86
N SER A 532 -55.42 -1.42 45.69
CA SER A 532 -55.20 -0.59 46.91
C SER A 532 -53.70 -0.29 47.20
N SER A 533 -53.40 0.60 48.15
CA SER A 533 -52.06 1.05 48.62
C SER A 533 -51.35 0.02 49.56
N SER A 534 -50.14 0.18 50.14
CA SER A 534 -49.24 1.35 50.42
C SER A 534 -47.76 0.89 50.66
N ALA A 535 -46.82 1.80 50.98
CA ALA A 535 -45.37 1.53 51.12
C ALA A 535 -44.81 1.54 52.59
N SER A 536 -43.47 1.31 52.73
CA SER A 536 -42.61 1.34 53.97
C SER A 536 -42.55 0.01 54.78
N THR A 537 -41.53 -0.35 55.58
CA THR A 537 -40.32 0.32 56.14
C THR A 537 -39.15 -0.69 56.39
N SER A 538 -38.05 -0.30 57.07
CA SER A 538 -36.75 -1.01 57.14
C SER A 538 -36.36 -1.79 58.44
N ARG A 539 -35.50 -2.84 58.30
CA ARG A 539 -34.52 -3.40 59.30
C ARG A 539 -35.08 -4.15 60.57
N PRO A 540 -34.27 -4.93 61.35
CA PRO A 540 -33.16 -5.86 61.00
C PRO A 540 -33.01 -7.17 61.89
N SER A 541 -31.99 -8.00 61.59
CA SER A 541 -31.12 -8.80 62.53
C SER A 541 -31.58 -10.11 63.24
N SER A 542 -30.94 -11.25 62.88
CA SER A 542 -30.33 -12.30 63.75
C SER A 542 -29.86 -13.52 62.89
N GLY A 543 -28.88 -14.37 63.26
CA GLY A 543 -27.83 -14.28 64.29
C GLY A 543 -27.05 -15.59 64.57
N SER A 544 -25.72 -15.61 64.32
CA SER A 544 -24.68 -16.48 64.96
C SER A 544 -24.61 -18.01 64.66
N SER A 545 -23.48 -18.75 64.84
CA SER A 545 -22.02 -18.44 64.79
C SER A 545 -21.13 -19.69 65.07
N SER A 546 -19.92 -19.82 64.48
CA SER A 546 -18.64 -20.39 65.03
C SER A 546 -17.67 -20.83 63.89
N SER A 547 -16.33 -20.95 64.01
CA SER A 547 -15.23 -20.35 64.83
C SER A 547 -13.88 -20.95 64.35
N ARG A 548 -12.65 -20.42 64.48
CA ARG A 548 -12.06 -19.16 65.02
C ARG A 548 -10.61 -18.98 64.45
N PRO A 549 -9.94 -17.81 64.54
CA PRO A 549 -8.68 -17.49 63.81
C PRO A 549 -7.49 -17.01 64.69
N SER A 550 -6.43 -16.46 64.06
CA SER A 550 -5.38 -15.53 64.56
C SER A 550 -4.55 -14.96 63.37
N SER A 551 -3.78 -13.85 63.42
CA SER A 551 -3.79 -12.63 64.26
C SER A 551 -2.70 -11.60 63.84
N SER A 552 -3.06 -10.30 63.69
CA SER A 552 -2.18 -9.07 63.68
C SER A 552 -1.13 -8.87 62.55
N GLY A 553 -0.70 -7.64 62.19
CA GLY A 553 -0.99 -6.28 62.70
C GLY A 553 -0.43 -5.15 61.79
N SER A 554 -0.55 -3.86 62.14
CA SER A 554 -0.42 -2.72 61.18
C SER A 554 0.34 -1.46 61.63
N SER A 555 0.74 -0.65 60.62
CA SER A 555 0.79 0.84 60.55
C SER A 555 1.79 1.70 61.38
N SER A 556 2.62 2.47 60.62
CA SER A 556 3.04 3.89 60.81
C SER A 556 3.86 4.37 62.03
N GLY A 557 4.92 5.15 61.79
CA GLY A 557 5.59 6.02 62.78
C GLY A 557 7.00 6.50 62.33
N SER A 558 7.41 7.72 62.67
CA SER A 558 8.66 8.35 62.20
C SER A 558 9.51 8.98 63.32
N SER A 559 10.85 8.92 63.24
CA SER A 559 11.80 10.03 63.59
C SER A 559 13.31 9.65 63.65
N SER A 560 14.14 10.55 63.09
CA SER A 560 15.52 10.99 63.49
C SER A 560 16.67 10.05 63.93
N SER A 561 17.84 10.28 63.30
CA SER A 561 19.23 10.28 63.86
C SER A 561 19.93 8.93 64.22
N SER A 562 21.26 8.76 64.16
CA SER A 562 22.36 9.45 63.42
C SER A 562 23.73 8.70 63.55
N SER A 563 24.77 9.18 62.84
CA SER A 563 26.24 8.98 63.05
C SER A 563 26.98 7.80 62.38
N GLY A 564 28.27 8.02 62.03
CA GLY A 564 29.22 7.05 61.45
C GLY A 564 29.23 7.01 59.91
N SER A 565 30.04 7.76 59.14
CA SER A 565 31.32 8.48 59.35
C SER A 565 32.59 7.61 59.44
N SER A 566 33.23 7.36 58.29
CA SER A 566 34.69 7.30 58.18
C SER A 566 35.13 7.67 56.75
N SER A 567 36.38 8.10 56.57
CA SER A 567 36.91 8.68 55.33
C SER A 567 38.35 8.25 55.07
N SER A 568 38.77 8.30 53.80
CA SER A 568 40.18 8.47 53.42
C SER A 568 40.29 8.95 51.97
N ALA A 569 41.34 9.71 51.64
CA ALA A 569 41.59 10.22 50.30
C ALA A 569 43.10 10.44 50.06
N SER A 570 43.60 9.95 48.92
CA SER A 570 44.87 10.34 48.28
C SER A 570 44.88 9.71 46.87
N ASN A 571 45.06 10.38 45.72
CA ASN A 571 45.89 11.54 45.31
C ASN A 571 47.28 11.12 44.75
N SER A 572 47.75 11.84 43.72
CA SER A 572 49.02 11.71 42.97
C SER A 572 49.22 10.45 42.10
N SER A 573 50.11 10.43 41.08
CA SER A 573 50.26 11.29 39.88
C SER A 573 51.46 10.82 39.03
N SER A 574 51.36 10.90 37.69
CA SER A 574 52.46 10.74 36.68
C SER A 574 53.19 9.37 36.68
N SER A 575 53.88 8.91 35.62
CA SER A 575 54.58 9.63 34.52
C SER A 575 54.71 8.79 33.24
N ARG A 576 54.88 9.44 32.08
CA ARG A 576 55.57 8.87 30.89
C ARG A 576 57.10 8.98 31.11
N PRO A 577 58.01 8.23 30.42
CA PRO A 577 58.40 8.61 29.05
C PRO A 577 58.94 7.47 28.12
N ALA A 578 59.30 7.86 26.90
CA ALA A 578 60.31 7.30 25.97
C ALA A 578 60.15 5.86 25.42
N SER A 579 60.27 5.50 24.13
CA SER A 579 60.67 6.09 22.82
C SER A 579 61.99 5.59 22.22
N SER A 580 61.89 4.81 21.13
CA SER A 580 62.88 4.71 20.05
C SER A 580 62.20 4.13 18.79
N GLY A 581 62.60 4.41 17.55
CA GLY A 581 63.50 5.49 17.08
C GLY A 581 64.71 5.03 16.28
N SER A 582 64.54 4.61 15.01
CA SER A 582 65.59 4.64 13.98
C SER A 582 64.99 4.49 12.57
N SER A 583 65.76 4.89 11.55
CA SER A 583 65.38 4.92 10.13
C SER A 583 66.43 4.22 9.27
N SER A 584 66.11 3.83 8.03
CA SER A 584 66.77 4.34 6.81
C SER A 584 66.55 3.52 5.51
N ALA A 585 66.21 4.24 4.44
CA ALA A 585 66.78 4.21 3.09
C ALA A 585 66.82 2.93 2.18
N ALA A 586 66.38 3.20 0.93
CA ALA A 586 67.03 2.89 -0.36
C ALA A 586 66.64 1.64 -1.18
N GLY A 587 66.44 1.90 -2.49
CA GLY A 587 66.50 0.97 -3.61
C GLY A 587 65.16 0.39 -4.11
N SER A 588 64.93 0.06 -5.39
CA SER A 588 65.35 0.62 -6.71
C SER A 588 64.90 -0.35 -7.83
N SER A 589 64.83 0.13 -9.08
CA SER A 589 64.43 -0.59 -10.32
C SER A 589 62.92 -0.89 -10.45
N SER A 590 62.21 -0.80 -11.59
CA SER A 590 62.49 -0.50 -13.02
C SER A 590 62.45 -1.67 -14.02
N SER A 591 61.27 -1.91 -14.58
CA SER A 591 61.02 -2.51 -15.90
C SER A 591 59.57 -2.22 -16.30
N SER A 592 59.10 -2.30 -17.54
CA SER A 592 59.57 -1.94 -18.89
C SER A 592 58.56 -2.57 -19.86
N ARG A 593 58.03 -1.79 -20.83
CA ARG A 593 57.06 -2.22 -21.86
C ARG A 593 57.68 -3.27 -22.82
N PRO A 594 56.92 -4.13 -23.54
CA PRO A 594 56.02 -3.79 -24.66
C PRO A 594 54.55 -4.24 -24.44
N SER A 595 53.48 -3.78 -25.10
CA SER A 595 53.20 -3.16 -26.43
C SER A 595 52.82 -4.11 -27.58
N SER A 596 51.50 -4.27 -27.78
CA SER A 596 50.80 -4.62 -29.05
C SER A 596 49.34 -4.13 -28.90
N SER A 597 48.69 -3.34 -29.75
CA SER A 597 48.49 -3.41 -31.22
C SER A 597 47.68 -4.65 -31.62
N SER A 598 46.50 -4.58 -32.26
CA SER A 598 45.92 -3.48 -33.06
C SER A 598 44.37 -3.48 -33.06
N SER A 599 43.82 -2.48 -33.78
CA SER A 599 42.52 -2.41 -34.46
C SER A 599 42.00 -3.74 -35.07
N GLU A 600 40.74 -3.91 -35.46
CA GLU A 600 39.84 -2.97 -36.17
C GLU A 600 38.35 -3.15 -35.84
N ALA A 601 37.55 -2.14 -36.22
CA ALA A 601 36.13 -2.30 -36.53
C ALA A 601 35.91 -1.92 -38.01
N PRO A 602 35.05 -2.63 -38.74
CA PRO A 602 34.40 -2.09 -39.93
C PRO A 602 32.88 -2.00 -39.75
N ALA A 603 32.25 -1.09 -40.49
CA ALA A 603 30.80 -0.90 -40.51
C ALA A 603 30.20 -1.23 -41.89
N SER A 604 28.87 -1.41 -41.89
CA SER A 604 27.95 -1.19 -43.03
C SER A 604 28.21 -1.91 -44.38
N SER A 605 27.33 -2.86 -44.70
CA SER A 605 26.57 -2.90 -45.96
C SER A 605 25.33 -3.78 -45.74
N SER A 606 24.08 -3.45 -46.09
CA SER A 606 23.51 -2.71 -47.24
C SER A 606 23.64 -3.45 -48.58
N SER A 607 22.77 -4.44 -48.81
CA SER A 607 22.58 -5.07 -50.12
C SER A 607 21.09 -5.35 -50.37
N SER A 608 20.51 -4.73 -51.39
CA SER A 608 19.17 -4.98 -51.88
C SER A 608 19.23 -5.79 -53.18
N SER A 609 18.43 -6.87 -53.28
CA SER A 609 18.24 -7.60 -54.54
C SER A 609 16.89 -8.33 -54.54
N SER A 610 16.16 -8.20 -55.64
CA SER A 610 14.77 -8.63 -55.78
C SER A 610 14.60 -9.90 -56.64
N SER A 611 13.83 -10.87 -56.15
CA SER A 611 13.13 -11.90 -56.97
C SER A 611 12.02 -12.50 -56.11
N SER A 612 10.73 -12.15 -56.27
CA SER A 612 9.84 -12.42 -57.42
C SER A 612 9.24 -13.84 -57.42
N SER A 613 7.99 -13.91 -56.92
CA SER A 613 6.88 -14.77 -57.35
C SER A 613 7.05 -16.31 -57.40
N GLU A 614 6.39 -17.01 -56.47
CA GLU A 614 5.56 -18.19 -56.80
C GLU A 614 4.57 -18.58 -55.65
N GLU A 615 3.51 -17.79 -55.41
CA GLU A 615 2.33 -18.27 -54.65
C GLU A 615 1.02 -17.58 -55.08
N THR A 616 0.47 -17.99 -56.23
CA THR A 616 -0.83 -17.49 -56.73
C THR A 616 -1.94 -18.50 -56.44
N GLY A 617 -2.94 -18.13 -55.62
CA GLY A 617 -4.18 -18.93 -55.54
C GLY A 617 -5.12 -18.71 -54.35
N ARG A 618 -4.69 -18.08 -53.24
CA ARG A 618 -5.54 -18.00 -52.02
C ARG A 618 -5.66 -16.64 -51.30
N GLY A 619 -4.80 -15.66 -51.58
CA GLY A 619 -4.81 -14.38 -50.85
C GLY A 619 -6.05 -13.50 -51.07
N GLN A 620 -6.63 -13.50 -52.28
CA GLN A 620 -7.65 -12.50 -52.68
C GLN A 620 -9.02 -12.64 -51.98
N ALA A 621 -9.27 -13.71 -51.23
CA ALA A 621 -10.48 -13.87 -50.42
C ALA A 621 -10.34 -13.29 -48.99
N LEU A 622 -9.12 -12.93 -48.56
CA LEU A 622 -8.86 -12.46 -47.19
C LEU A 622 -8.82 -10.93 -47.08
N ASP A 623 -8.10 -10.24 -47.97
CA ASP A 623 -8.07 -8.76 -47.99
C ASP A 623 -9.48 -8.18 -48.21
N SER A 624 -10.27 -8.80 -49.10
CA SER A 624 -11.64 -8.38 -49.40
C SER A 624 -12.63 -8.55 -48.24
N LEU A 625 -12.25 -9.23 -47.16
CA LEU A 625 -13.08 -9.26 -45.93
C LEU A 625 -12.89 -7.99 -45.09
N MET A 626 -11.80 -7.23 -45.28
CA MET A 626 -11.53 -6.00 -44.53
C MET A 626 -11.79 -4.72 -45.35
N ASP A 627 -11.47 -4.70 -46.65
CA ASP A 627 -11.80 -3.57 -47.54
C ASP A 627 -13.30 -3.25 -47.51
N THR A 628 -14.16 -4.27 -47.50
CA THR A 628 -15.62 -4.08 -47.47
C THR A 628 -16.17 -3.70 -46.09
N ILE A 629 -15.40 -3.84 -45.01
CA ILE A 629 -15.81 -3.40 -43.67
C ILE A 629 -15.57 -1.89 -43.48
N TYR A 630 -14.60 -1.29 -44.19
CA TYR A 630 -14.24 0.14 -44.04
C TYR A 630 -14.16 0.95 -45.35
N GLY A 631 -14.92 0.57 -46.37
CA GLY A 631 -15.16 1.42 -47.54
C GLY A 631 -15.72 2.80 -47.11
N THR A 632 -14.93 3.85 -47.28
CA THR A 632 -15.20 5.19 -46.73
C THR A 632 -16.42 5.85 -47.35
N GLY A 633 -17.38 6.26 -46.52
CA GLY A 633 -18.37 7.28 -46.87
C GLY A 633 -17.89 8.67 -46.42
N ASP A 634 -18.17 9.69 -47.24
CA ASP A 634 -17.98 11.12 -46.94
C ASP A 634 -18.93 11.63 -45.82
#